data_AF-A0A0C3PUP1-F1
#
_entry.id   AF-A0A0C3PUP1-F1
#
_cell.length_a   1.000
_cell.length_b   1.000
_cell.length_c   1.000
_cell.angle_alpha   90.00
_cell.angle_beta   90.00
_cell.angle_gamma   90.00
#
_symmetry.space_group_name_H-M   'P 1'
#
loop_
_entity.id
_entity.type
_entity.pdbx_description
1 polymer ?
#
loop_
_entity_poly.entity_id
_entity_poly.type
_entity_poly.pdbx_seq_one_letter_code
_entity_poly.pdbx_strand_id
1 'polypeptide(L)'
;MGAGWDKNSISNVQITFKEPFGTEGRGGYFDEFGIIRDVLQNHMLQVLSILTMERPVSFSPEDIRDEKVKVLRAIPPVERKDTLLGQYVAANDKPGYLDDDTVPKDSVCPTFAATVLWIHNPRWEGVPFIMKAGKALNQAKVEVRIQFKDVTQGIFAEISRNELVVRIQPQEAVYLKLNTKSPGYAFRAIPTEMDLTYNRRFTEATIPEAYEVLILDALRGDQSNFVRDDELDVAWKIFTPILHWIDGKEGERPKPEPYPYGSRGPATLDAFVESYGYKRTQEAYNWPTTNLSNL
;
A
#
# COMPACT_ATOMS: atom_id res chain seq x y z
N MET A 1 10.06 18.48 6.98
CA MET A 1 9.81 17.55 5.85
C MET A 1 9.04 18.17 4.68
N GLY A 2 8.43 19.36 4.81
CA GLY A 2 7.65 19.95 3.70
C GLY A 2 8.42 20.20 2.39
N ALA A 3 9.74 20.40 2.43
CA ALA A 3 10.55 20.65 1.24
C ALA A 3 10.85 19.39 0.39
N GLY A 4 10.55 18.18 0.88
CA GLY A 4 10.84 16.92 0.18
C GLY A 4 9.61 16.04 -0.08
N TRP A 5 8.40 16.60 0.06
CA TRP A 5 7.14 15.88 -0.06
C TRP A 5 6.42 16.17 -1.38
N ASP A 6 7.12 15.90 -2.47
CA ASP A 6 6.68 16.19 -3.83
C ASP A 6 7.41 15.33 -4.87
N LYS A 7 7.04 15.50 -6.13
CA LYS A 7 7.66 14.87 -7.29
C LYS A 7 9.14 15.19 -7.48
N ASN A 8 9.69 16.24 -6.86
CA ASN A 8 11.10 16.58 -7.01
C ASN A 8 11.98 15.62 -6.20
N SER A 9 11.46 15.13 -5.07
CA SER A 9 12.20 14.24 -4.17
C SER A 9 11.73 12.78 -4.21
N ILE A 10 10.42 12.56 -4.41
CA ILE A 10 9.80 11.24 -4.35
C ILE A 10 9.81 10.59 -5.75
N SER A 11 10.23 9.32 -5.81
CA SER A 11 10.19 8.54 -7.05
C SER A 11 8.90 7.74 -7.20
N ASN A 12 8.44 7.09 -6.13
CA ASN A 12 7.20 6.31 -6.09
C ASN A 12 6.72 6.18 -4.64
N VAL A 13 5.43 5.91 -4.50
CA VAL A 13 4.80 5.61 -3.22
C VAL A 13 4.12 4.25 -3.32
N GLN A 14 4.29 3.43 -2.30
CA GLN A 14 3.65 2.13 -2.17
C GLN A 14 2.78 2.10 -0.92
N ILE A 15 1.53 1.69 -1.08
CA ILE A 15 0.62 1.38 0.01
C ILE A 15 0.36 -0.11 -0.07
N THR A 16 0.62 -0.84 1.00
CA THR A 16 0.57 -2.30 1.00
C THR A 16 -0.33 -2.78 2.12
N PHE A 17 -1.29 -3.63 1.80
CA PHE A 17 -2.14 -4.35 2.73
C PHE A 17 -1.98 -5.86 2.49
N LYS A 18 -1.71 -6.64 3.54
CA LYS A 18 -1.45 -8.08 3.40
C LYS A 18 -2.06 -8.82 4.56
N GLU A 19 -2.74 -9.90 4.22
CA GLU A 19 -3.27 -10.86 5.18
C GLU A 19 -2.64 -12.24 4.94
N PRO A 20 -2.19 -12.93 5.99
CA PRO A 20 -1.59 -14.26 5.87
C PRO A 20 -2.63 -15.39 5.85
N PHE A 21 -3.90 -15.06 5.99
CA PHE A 21 -5.03 -15.97 5.96
C PHE A 21 -5.84 -15.80 4.66
N GLY A 22 -6.56 -16.85 4.27
CA GLY A 22 -7.41 -16.85 3.07
C GLY A 22 -8.78 -16.22 3.36
N THR A 23 -9.82 -16.72 2.69
CA THR A 23 -11.21 -16.33 2.97
C THR A 23 -11.86 -17.08 4.13
N GLU A 24 -11.17 -18.09 4.69
CA GLU A 24 -11.57 -18.82 5.90
C GLU A 24 -13.05 -19.27 5.90
N GLY A 25 -13.51 -19.86 4.78
CA GLY A 25 -14.89 -20.35 4.62
C GLY A 25 -15.94 -19.27 4.33
N ARG A 26 -15.51 -18.01 4.15
CA ARG A 26 -16.35 -16.88 3.73
C ARG A 26 -16.12 -16.52 2.27
N GLY A 27 -15.59 -17.45 1.48
CA GLY A 27 -15.26 -17.24 0.08
C GLY A 27 -16.45 -16.78 -0.76
N GLY A 28 -17.63 -17.39 -0.57
CA GLY A 28 -18.84 -17.01 -1.30
C GLY A 28 -19.26 -15.56 -1.10
N TYR A 29 -19.12 -15.01 0.12
CA TYR A 29 -19.38 -13.59 0.36
C TYR A 29 -18.29 -12.70 -0.28
N PHE A 30 -17.02 -13.12 -0.16
CA PHE A 30 -15.90 -12.37 -0.75
C PHE A 30 -15.98 -12.35 -2.29
N ASP A 31 -16.53 -13.39 -2.92
CA ASP A 31 -16.65 -13.55 -4.37
C ASP A 31 -17.49 -12.44 -5.04
N GLU A 32 -18.47 -11.90 -4.32
CA GLU A 32 -19.34 -10.82 -4.81
C GLU A 32 -18.62 -9.47 -4.90
N PHE A 33 -17.55 -9.27 -4.13
CA PHE A 33 -16.89 -7.96 -3.98
C PHE A 33 -15.45 -7.96 -4.49
N GLY A 34 -14.66 -8.98 -4.13
CA GLY A 34 -13.24 -9.10 -4.42
C GLY A 34 -12.37 -8.06 -3.71
N ILE A 35 -11.04 -8.25 -3.81
CA ILE A 35 -10.07 -7.50 -3.00
C ILE A 35 -10.08 -5.98 -3.23
N ILE A 36 -10.47 -5.53 -4.44
CA ILE A 36 -10.47 -4.11 -4.78
C ILE A 36 -11.57 -3.38 -4.00
N ARG A 37 -12.78 -3.95 -3.93
CA ARG A 37 -13.89 -3.38 -3.15
C ARG A 37 -13.70 -3.57 -1.65
N ASP A 38 -13.10 -4.70 -1.25
CA ASP A 38 -12.83 -5.04 0.16
C ASP A 38 -11.82 -4.07 0.80
N VAL A 39 -10.74 -3.72 0.09
CA VAL A 39 -9.58 -3.02 0.70
C VAL A 39 -9.06 -1.80 -0.07
N LEU A 40 -8.99 -1.85 -1.42
CA LEU A 40 -8.35 -0.76 -2.18
C LEU A 40 -9.23 0.50 -2.21
N GLN A 41 -10.51 0.34 -2.55
CA GLN A 41 -11.45 1.45 -2.77
C GLN A 41 -11.71 2.24 -1.48
N ASN A 42 -11.62 1.60 -0.33
CA ASN A 42 -11.87 2.17 0.99
C ASN A 42 -10.55 2.48 1.72
N HIS A 43 -10.03 1.55 2.52
CA HIS A 43 -8.91 1.70 3.45
C HIS A 43 -7.67 2.28 2.79
N MET A 44 -7.24 1.74 1.65
CA MET A 44 -6.01 2.19 1.00
C MET A 44 -6.15 3.56 0.36
N LEU A 45 -7.32 3.85 -0.21
CA LEU A 45 -7.62 5.17 -0.76
C LEU A 45 -7.71 6.24 0.34
N GLN A 46 -8.24 5.89 1.52
CA GLN A 46 -8.21 6.77 2.69
C GLN A 46 -6.79 7.11 3.12
N VAL A 47 -5.91 6.09 3.23
CA VAL A 47 -4.48 6.30 3.54
C VAL A 47 -3.82 7.17 2.46
N LEU A 48 -4.11 6.94 1.18
CA LEU A 48 -3.60 7.77 0.08
C LEU A 48 -4.04 9.22 0.24
N SER A 49 -5.31 9.48 0.53
CA SER A 49 -5.84 10.85 0.62
C SER A 49 -5.12 11.66 1.70
N ILE A 50 -4.90 11.08 2.90
CA ILE A 50 -4.18 11.72 3.99
C ILE A 50 -2.71 11.95 3.64
N LEU A 51 -2.10 11.00 2.93
CA LEU A 51 -0.70 11.07 2.52
C LEU A 51 -0.43 12.17 1.48
N THR A 52 -1.44 12.49 0.66
CA THR A 52 -1.28 13.25 -0.59
C THR A 52 -2.03 14.57 -0.64
N MET A 53 -2.96 14.82 0.28
CA MET A 53 -3.69 16.07 0.41
C MET A 53 -2.74 17.26 0.61
N GLU A 54 -3.19 18.45 0.19
CA GLU A 54 -2.47 19.67 0.55
C GLU A 54 -2.65 19.99 2.04
N ARG A 55 -1.88 20.96 2.53
CA ARG A 55 -2.06 21.46 3.89
C ARG A 55 -3.47 22.08 4.01
N PRO A 56 -4.34 21.57 4.89
CA PRO A 56 -5.66 22.15 5.10
C PRO A 56 -5.55 23.53 5.76
N VAL A 57 -6.59 24.34 5.58
CA VAL A 57 -6.66 25.71 6.14
C VAL A 57 -6.62 25.67 7.66
N SER A 58 -7.26 24.68 8.27
CA SER A 58 -7.21 24.40 9.70
C SER A 58 -7.32 22.90 9.99
N PHE A 59 -7.38 22.53 11.26
CA PHE A 59 -7.69 21.16 11.69
C PHE A 59 -9.20 20.91 11.85
N SER A 60 -10.06 21.80 11.34
CA SER A 60 -11.50 21.54 11.32
C SER A 60 -11.82 20.32 10.43
N PRO A 61 -12.84 19.52 10.78
CA PRO A 61 -13.20 18.33 9.99
C PRO A 61 -13.46 18.62 8.51
N GLU A 62 -14.13 19.73 8.22
CA GLU A 62 -14.44 20.12 6.84
C GLU A 62 -13.20 20.53 6.05
N ASP A 63 -12.29 21.32 6.65
CA ASP A 63 -11.06 21.75 5.96
C ASP A 63 -10.15 20.55 5.62
N ILE A 64 -10.11 19.53 6.48
CA ILE A 64 -9.37 18.29 6.23
C ILE A 64 -10.03 17.51 5.09
N ARG A 65 -11.35 17.30 5.16
CA ARG A 65 -12.11 16.55 4.16
C ARG A 65 -12.09 17.21 2.78
N ASP A 66 -12.10 18.54 2.72
CA ASP A 66 -12.01 19.29 1.47
C ASP A 66 -10.68 19.02 0.75
N GLU A 67 -9.56 18.99 1.46
CA GLU A 67 -8.26 18.68 0.86
C GLU A 67 -8.12 17.19 0.48
N LYS A 68 -8.74 16.26 1.22
CA LYS A 68 -8.86 14.85 0.82
C LYS A 68 -9.63 14.70 -0.49
N VAL A 69 -10.82 15.29 -0.58
CA VAL A 69 -11.68 15.19 -1.77
C VAL A 69 -11.00 15.84 -2.97
N LYS A 70 -10.37 17.00 -2.79
CA LYS A 70 -9.64 17.71 -3.84
C LYS A 70 -8.51 16.88 -4.44
N VAL A 71 -7.74 16.15 -3.63
CA VAL A 71 -6.70 15.26 -4.18
C VAL A 71 -7.30 14.06 -4.89
N LEU A 72 -8.38 13.46 -4.38
CA LEU A 72 -9.05 12.35 -5.05
C LEU A 72 -9.63 12.74 -6.41
N ARG A 73 -10.17 13.96 -6.55
CA ARG A 73 -10.67 14.48 -7.84
C ARG A 73 -9.57 14.65 -8.89
N ALA A 74 -8.31 14.72 -8.47
CA ALA A 74 -7.16 14.76 -9.38
C ALA A 74 -6.69 13.38 -9.84
N ILE A 75 -7.35 12.30 -9.42
CA ILE A 75 -7.01 10.92 -9.80
C ILE A 75 -7.92 10.49 -10.95
N PRO A 76 -7.39 10.19 -12.15
CA PRO A 76 -8.20 9.60 -13.21
C PRO A 76 -8.58 8.16 -12.86
N PRO A 77 -9.60 7.59 -13.50
CA PRO A 77 -9.94 6.18 -13.28
C PRO A 77 -8.77 5.23 -13.57
N VAL A 78 -8.67 4.16 -12.78
CA VAL A 78 -7.60 3.17 -12.89
C VAL A 78 -7.67 2.46 -14.25
N GLU A 79 -6.52 2.38 -14.93
CA GLU A 79 -6.42 1.73 -16.22
C GLU A 79 -6.09 0.22 -16.10
N ARG A 80 -6.53 -0.56 -17.09
CA ARG A 80 -6.26 -2.01 -17.15
C ARG A 80 -4.77 -2.33 -17.18
N LYS A 81 -3.97 -1.54 -17.90
CA LYS A 81 -2.50 -1.69 -17.99
C LYS A 81 -1.81 -1.43 -16.65
N ASP A 82 -2.44 -0.62 -15.80
CA ASP A 82 -1.97 -0.21 -14.49
C ASP A 82 -2.53 -1.13 -13.38
N THR A 83 -3.02 -2.32 -13.74
CA THR A 83 -3.63 -3.28 -12.83
C THR A 83 -3.07 -4.69 -13.04
N LEU A 84 -2.58 -5.29 -11.96
CA LEU A 84 -2.22 -6.70 -11.87
C LEU A 84 -3.16 -7.40 -10.89
N LEU A 85 -3.77 -8.51 -11.33
CA LEU A 85 -4.72 -9.29 -10.53
C LEU A 85 -4.13 -10.66 -10.23
N GLY A 86 -4.41 -11.18 -9.03
CA GLY A 86 -4.00 -12.52 -8.61
C GLY A 86 -5.10 -13.26 -7.86
N GLN A 87 -5.04 -14.58 -7.91
CA GLN A 87 -5.90 -15.49 -7.14
C GLN A 87 -5.05 -16.57 -6.47
N TYR A 88 -5.19 -16.78 -5.17
CA TYR A 88 -4.34 -17.74 -4.46
C TYR A 88 -4.72 -19.18 -4.77
N VAL A 89 -3.71 -20.04 -4.90
CA VAL A 89 -3.85 -21.48 -5.11
C VAL A 89 -3.26 -22.25 -3.93
N ALA A 90 -3.66 -23.52 -3.80
CA ALA A 90 -3.22 -24.39 -2.72
C ALA A 90 -1.68 -24.48 -2.64
N ALA A 91 -1.15 -24.34 -1.44
CA ALA A 91 0.28 -24.51 -1.13
C ALA A 91 0.46 -24.63 0.39
N ASN A 92 1.58 -25.19 0.84
CA ASN A 92 1.94 -25.29 2.27
C ASN A 92 0.81 -25.91 3.13
N ASP A 93 0.20 -27.00 2.65
CA ASP A 93 -0.94 -27.69 3.28
C ASP A 93 -2.16 -26.80 3.56
N LYS A 94 -2.30 -25.69 2.81
CA LYS A 94 -3.45 -24.78 2.82
C LYS A 94 -4.22 -24.86 1.50
N PRO A 95 -5.56 -24.81 1.54
CA PRO A 95 -6.40 -24.84 0.34
C PRO A 95 -6.27 -23.56 -0.49
N GLY A 96 -6.53 -23.68 -1.80
CA GLY A 96 -6.69 -22.55 -2.72
C GLY A 96 -8.05 -21.87 -2.59
N TYR A 97 -8.24 -20.76 -3.30
CA TYR A 97 -9.50 -20.02 -3.26
C TYR A 97 -10.67 -20.84 -3.81
N LEU A 98 -10.46 -21.56 -4.91
CA LEU A 98 -11.46 -22.42 -5.54
C LEU A 98 -11.69 -23.74 -4.82
N ASP A 99 -10.89 -24.05 -3.80
CA ASP A 99 -11.10 -25.22 -2.93
C ASP A 99 -12.13 -24.93 -1.83
N ASP A 100 -12.50 -23.66 -1.60
CA ASP A 100 -13.63 -23.28 -0.75
C ASP A 100 -14.94 -23.70 -1.42
N ASP A 101 -15.76 -24.50 -0.73
CA ASP A 101 -17.03 -25.01 -1.25
C ASP A 101 -18.09 -23.92 -1.44
N THR A 102 -17.89 -22.75 -0.80
CA THR A 102 -18.77 -21.59 -0.97
C THR A 102 -18.45 -20.78 -2.22
N VAL A 103 -17.34 -21.07 -2.91
CA VAL A 103 -16.87 -20.35 -4.10
C VAL A 103 -17.21 -21.13 -5.38
N PRO A 104 -17.78 -20.48 -6.41
CA PRO A 104 -17.96 -21.10 -7.72
C PRO A 104 -16.64 -21.60 -8.29
N LYS A 105 -16.60 -22.84 -8.80
CA LYS A 105 -15.35 -23.47 -9.28
C LYS A 105 -14.74 -22.80 -10.52
N ASP A 106 -15.52 -21.97 -11.22
CA ASP A 106 -15.10 -21.14 -12.35
C ASP A 106 -14.86 -19.66 -11.96
N SER A 107 -14.83 -19.34 -10.66
CA SER A 107 -14.62 -17.98 -10.19
C SER A 107 -13.26 -17.43 -10.61
N VAL A 108 -13.29 -16.21 -11.16
CA VAL A 108 -12.13 -15.39 -11.49
C VAL A 108 -11.97 -14.21 -10.52
N CYS A 109 -12.60 -14.29 -9.34
CA CYS A 109 -12.52 -13.23 -8.33
C CYS A 109 -11.06 -13.02 -7.89
N PRO A 110 -10.53 -11.79 -7.95
CA PRO A 110 -9.17 -11.49 -7.51
C PRO A 110 -9.08 -11.45 -5.99
N THR A 111 -8.21 -12.28 -5.44
CA THR A 111 -7.82 -12.27 -4.00
C THR A 111 -6.57 -11.45 -3.74
N PHE A 112 -5.91 -10.99 -4.82
CA PHE A 112 -4.79 -10.06 -4.83
C PHE A 112 -4.99 -9.04 -5.95
N ALA A 113 -4.65 -7.79 -5.69
CA ALA A 113 -4.55 -6.75 -6.70
C ALA A 113 -3.37 -5.82 -6.42
N ALA A 114 -2.63 -5.47 -7.46
CA ALA A 114 -1.74 -4.32 -7.48
C ALA A 114 -2.27 -3.32 -8.51
N THR A 115 -2.60 -2.11 -8.08
CA THR A 115 -3.07 -1.02 -8.96
C THR A 115 -2.16 0.20 -8.84
N VAL A 116 -1.94 0.89 -9.94
CA VAL A 116 -1.18 2.15 -9.96
C VAL A 116 -2.14 3.31 -10.19
N LEU A 117 -2.10 4.26 -9.26
CA LEU A 117 -2.85 5.50 -9.32
C LEU A 117 -1.90 6.65 -9.66
N TRP A 118 -2.41 7.62 -10.41
CA TRP A 118 -1.69 8.82 -10.81
C TRP A 118 -2.45 10.04 -10.28
N ILE A 119 -1.77 10.96 -9.62
CA ILE A 119 -2.40 12.18 -9.10
C ILE A 119 -2.01 13.35 -10.01
N HIS A 120 -2.97 13.83 -10.80
CA HIS A 120 -2.77 14.90 -11.78
C HIS A 120 -2.83 16.28 -11.12
N ASN A 121 -1.82 16.59 -10.32
CA ASN A 121 -1.62 17.91 -9.73
C ASN A 121 -0.12 18.29 -9.73
N PRO A 122 0.23 19.57 -9.50
CA PRO A 122 1.63 20.02 -9.57
C PRO A 122 2.58 19.30 -8.60
N ARG A 123 2.10 18.88 -7.43
CA ARG A 123 2.89 18.21 -6.38
C ARG A 123 3.27 16.79 -6.78
N TRP A 124 2.35 16.05 -7.39
CA TRP A 124 2.46 14.59 -7.59
C TRP A 124 2.57 14.15 -9.06
N GLU A 125 2.55 15.09 -10.00
CA GLU A 125 2.70 14.80 -11.43
C GLU A 125 3.89 13.86 -11.71
N GLY A 126 3.60 12.76 -12.39
CA GLY A 126 4.59 11.75 -12.77
C GLY A 126 5.05 10.81 -11.64
N VAL A 127 4.51 10.92 -10.43
CA VAL A 127 4.79 10.00 -9.32
C VAL A 127 3.72 8.89 -9.28
N PRO A 128 4.10 7.61 -9.46
CA PRO A 128 3.15 6.50 -9.35
C PRO A 128 2.86 6.15 -7.89
N PHE A 129 1.57 5.95 -7.59
CA PHE A 129 1.07 5.44 -6.31
C PHE A 129 0.61 4.00 -6.48
N ILE A 130 1.44 3.07 -6.03
CA ILE A 130 1.24 1.63 -6.19
C ILE A 130 0.50 1.10 -4.95
N MET A 131 -0.78 0.77 -5.10
CA MET A 131 -1.56 0.07 -4.08
C MET A 131 -1.51 -1.43 -4.29
N LYS A 132 -1.10 -2.19 -3.27
CA LYS A 132 -1.14 -3.65 -3.28
C LYS A 132 -1.98 -4.16 -2.12
N ALA A 133 -2.98 -4.99 -2.39
CA ALA A 133 -3.66 -5.76 -1.37
C ALA A 133 -3.76 -7.22 -1.74
N GLY A 134 -3.75 -8.10 -0.74
CA GLY A 134 -4.17 -9.48 -0.97
C GLY A 134 -4.25 -10.33 0.29
N LYS A 135 -4.96 -11.45 0.11
CA LYS A 135 -5.14 -12.53 1.10
C LYS A 135 -4.19 -13.69 0.82
N ALA A 136 -4.02 -14.57 1.80
CA ALA A 136 -3.14 -15.74 1.72
C ALA A 136 -1.69 -15.38 1.35
N LEU A 137 -1.17 -14.26 1.85
CA LEU A 137 0.20 -13.80 1.61
C LEU A 137 1.16 -14.26 2.71
N ASN A 138 2.46 -14.01 2.52
CA ASN A 138 3.49 -14.52 3.44
C ASN A 138 3.47 -13.92 4.87
N GLN A 139 2.75 -12.83 5.11
CA GLN A 139 2.68 -12.16 6.43
C GLN A 139 1.53 -11.15 6.49
N ALA A 140 1.07 -10.86 7.71
CA ALA A 140 0.25 -9.69 7.99
C ALA A 140 1.08 -8.40 7.88
N LYS A 141 0.62 -7.42 7.09
CA LYS A 141 1.27 -6.11 7.02
C LYS A 141 0.38 -5.05 6.39
N VAL A 142 0.25 -3.90 7.06
CA VAL A 142 -0.22 -2.65 6.47
C VAL A 142 0.87 -1.61 6.60
N GLU A 143 1.33 -1.08 5.47
CA GLU A 143 2.52 -0.24 5.41
C GLU A 143 2.45 0.74 4.24
N VAL A 144 2.87 1.98 4.49
CA VAL A 144 3.20 2.97 3.46
C VAL A 144 4.72 3.03 3.31
N ARG A 145 5.20 2.95 2.08
CA ARG A 145 6.62 3.09 1.72
C ARG A 145 6.77 4.17 0.68
N ILE A 146 7.54 5.20 1.00
CA ILE A 146 7.85 6.30 0.10
C ILE A 146 9.31 6.14 -0.29
N GLN A 147 9.55 5.86 -1.57
CA GLN A 147 10.90 5.71 -2.09
C GLN A 147 11.34 7.02 -2.75
N PHE A 148 12.45 7.58 -2.26
CA PHE A 148 13.03 8.80 -2.79
C PHE A 148 13.79 8.52 -4.10
N LYS A 149 14.03 9.57 -4.89
CA LYS A 149 14.84 9.49 -6.11
C LYS A 149 16.30 9.14 -5.80
N ASP A 150 17.00 8.65 -6.80
CA ASP A 150 18.44 8.36 -6.71
C ASP A 150 19.21 9.64 -6.35
N VAL A 151 20.23 9.52 -5.52
CA VAL A 151 21.18 10.62 -5.29
C VAL A 151 22.07 10.76 -6.53
N THR A 152 22.41 11.99 -6.91
CA THR A 152 23.10 12.34 -8.17
C THR A 152 24.36 11.51 -8.45
N GLN A 153 24.67 11.36 -9.75
CA GLN A 153 25.74 10.56 -10.33
C GLN A 153 27.13 10.79 -9.70
N GLY A 154 28.01 9.79 -9.78
CA GLY A 154 29.40 9.84 -9.33
C GLY A 154 29.73 8.71 -8.35
N ILE A 155 30.46 9.04 -7.28
CA ILE A 155 30.91 8.07 -6.26
C ILE A 155 29.77 7.37 -5.49
N PHE A 156 28.52 7.82 -5.67
CA PHE A 156 27.32 7.28 -5.04
C PHE A 156 26.39 6.57 -6.03
N ALA A 157 26.82 6.31 -7.27
CA ALA A 157 25.94 5.76 -8.31
C ALA A 157 25.32 4.39 -7.94
N GLU A 158 25.95 3.63 -7.05
CA GLU A 158 25.51 2.30 -6.63
C GLU A 158 24.78 2.29 -5.28
N ILE A 159 24.53 3.45 -4.65
CA ILE A 159 23.83 3.46 -3.35
C ILE A 159 22.33 3.22 -3.50
N SER A 160 21.75 2.54 -2.52
CA SER A 160 20.31 2.30 -2.47
C SER A 160 19.54 3.61 -2.31
N ARG A 161 18.33 3.68 -2.90
CA ARG A 161 17.42 4.79 -2.65
C ARG A 161 17.03 4.86 -1.17
N ASN A 162 16.90 6.07 -0.65
CA ASN A 162 16.33 6.28 0.68
C ASN A 162 14.84 5.90 0.64
N GLU A 163 14.31 5.42 1.77
CA GLU A 163 12.89 5.08 1.89
C GLU A 163 12.34 5.50 3.25
N LEU A 164 11.27 6.29 3.26
CA LEU A 164 10.48 6.50 4.47
C LEU A 164 9.41 5.42 4.54
N VAL A 165 9.37 4.70 5.66
CA VAL A 165 8.41 3.63 5.88
C VAL A 165 7.57 3.92 7.11
N VAL A 166 6.26 3.88 6.93
CA VAL A 166 5.25 3.98 7.99
C VAL A 166 4.51 2.65 8.04
N ARG A 167 4.85 1.81 9.01
CA ARG A 167 4.13 0.56 9.27
C ARG A 167 2.97 0.86 10.21
N ILE A 168 1.77 0.70 9.68
CA ILE A 168 0.51 0.93 10.40
C ILE A 168 0.20 -0.29 11.28
N GLN A 169 0.36 -1.50 10.75
CA GLN A 169 0.20 -2.73 11.53
C GLN A 169 0.92 -3.92 10.88
N PRO A 170 1.30 -4.96 11.64
CA PRO A 170 1.41 -4.97 13.11
C PRO A 170 2.63 -4.18 13.60
N GLN A 171 2.71 -3.91 14.90
CA GLN A 171 3.84 -3.24 15.56
C GLN A 171 4.16 -1.89 14.90
N GLU A 172 3.36 -0.88 15.24
CA GLU A 172 3.40 0.48 14.71
C GLU A 172 4.84 1.02 14.75
N ALA A 173 5.34 1.43 13.59
CA ALA A 173 6.68 1.97 13.47
C ALA A 173 6.80 2.97 12.32
N VAL A 174 7.68 3.94 12.51
CA VAL A 174 8.12 4.86 11.46
C VAL A 174 9.63 4.77 11.39
N TYR A 175 10.17 4.46 10.21
CA TYR A 175 11.61 4.40 10.03
C TYR A 175 12.04 4.95 8.67
N LEU A 176 13.18 5.64 8.67
CA LEU A 176 13.79 6.19 7.45
C LEU A 176 15.02 5.35 7.11
N LYS A 177 14.93 4.58 6.02
CA LYS A 177 16.07 3.91 5.41
C LYS A 177 16.94 4.92 4.69
N LEU A 178 18.23 4.89 5.00
CA LEU A 178 19.25 5.79 4.46
C LEU A 178 20.58 5.06 4.32
N ASN A 179 21.55 5.68 3.67
CA ASN A 179 22.88 5.13 3.53
C ASN A 179 23.84 5.75 4.55
N THR A 180 24.64 4.93 5.21
CA THR A 180 25.71 5.37 6.13
C THR A 180 27.04 4.73 5.76
N LYS A 181 28.15 5.29 6.26
CA LYS A 181 29.46 4.65 6.14
C LYS A 181 29.46 3.37 6.99
N SER A 182 29.90 2.25 6.41
CA SER A 182 30.12 1.01 7.14
C SER A 182 30.95 1.26 8.41
N PRO A 183 30.51 0.80 9.60
CA PRO A 183 31.32 0.85 10.81
C PRO A 183 32.68 0.16 10.61
N GLY A 184 33.74 0.73 11.18
CA GLY A 184 35.12 0.22 11.04
C GLY A 184 35.96 0.96 10.00
N TYR A 185 36.96 0.28 9.44
CA TYR A 185 37.98 0.90 8.59
C TYR A 185 37.63 0.96 7.10
N ALA A 186 36.63 0.18 6.66
CA ALA A 186 36.16 0.21 5.27
C ALA A 186 35.41 1.52 4.97
N PHE A 187 35.62 2.05 3.76
CA PHE A 187 34.94 3.24 3.25
C PHE A 187 33.89 2.81 2.19
N ARG A 188 32.84 2.12 2.65
CA ARG A 188 31.71 1.66 1.83
C ARG A 188 30.41 2.25 2.39
N ALA A 189 29.50 2.69 1.53
CA ALA A 189 28.15 3.04 1.93
C ALA A 189 27.32 1.76 2.12
N ILE A 190 26.57 1.67 3.20
CA ILE A 190 25.64 0.57 3.48
C ILE A 190 24.27 1.13 3.88
N PRO A 191 23.17 0.45 3.55
CA PRO A 191 21.83 0.82 3.99
C PRO A 191 21.69 0.58 5.50
N THR A 192 21.08 1.54 6.18
CA THR A 192 20.69 1.51 7.60
C THR A 192 19.38 2.29 7.77
N GLU A 193 18.95 2.50 9.01
CA GLU A 193 17.69 3.13 9.35
C GLU A 193 17.78 4.01 10.58
N MET A 194 16.97 5.08 10.60
CA MET A 194 16.55 5.74 11.84
C MET A 194 15.15 5.24 12.20
N ASP A 195 14.99 4.66 13.38
CA ASP A 195 13.79 3.90 13.78
C ASP A 195 13.04 4.54 14.95
N LEU A 196 11.72 4.62 14.82
CA LEU A 196 10.77 4.87 15.89
C LEU A 196 9.76 3.72 15.91
N THR A 197 10.01 2.71 16.75
CA THR A 197 9.04 1.65 17.05
C THR A 197 8.23 2.02 18.30
N TYR A 198 6.90 2.09 18.18
CA TYR A 198 6.02 2.65 19.21
C TYR A 198 6.09 1.87 20.53
N ASN A 199 5.95 0.55 20.48
CA ASN A 199 5.99 -0.30 21.69
C ASN A 199 7.32 -0.23 22.45
N ARG A 200 8.43 0.13 21.78
CA ARG A 200 9.74 0.33 22.41
C ARG A 200 9.89 1.75 22.98
N ARG A 201 9.30 2.74 22.32
CA ARG A 201 9.48 4.16 22.67
C ARG A 201 8.46 4.71 23.65
N PHE A 202 7.24 4.18 23.63
CA PHE A 202 6.09 4.63 24.41
C PHE A 202 5.53 3.46 25.23
N THR A 203 6.33 2.92 26.14
CA THR A 203 6.03 1.69 26.90
C THR A 203 4.79 1.78 27.78
N GLU A 204 4.38 2.98 28.16
CA GLU A 204 3.20 3.23 29.01
C GLU A 204 1.97 3.65 28.22
N ALA A 205 2.11 3.91 26.90
CA ALA A 205 1.00 4.33 26.07
C ALA A 205 0.22 3.10 25.59
N THR A 206 -1.09 3.10 25.83
CA THR A 206 -2.02 2.19 25.16
C THR A 206 -2.50 2.84 23.87
N ILE A 207 -2.28 2.17 22.74
CA ILE A 207 -2.88 2.57 21.47
C ILE A 207 -4.32 2.06 21.48
N PRO A 208 -5.34 2.94 21.46
CA PRO A 208 -6.73 2.50 21.45
C PRO A 208 -7.07 1.77 20.15
N GLU A 209 -8.01 0.84 20.21
CA GLU A 209 -8.49 0.16 19.01
C GLU A 209 -9.28 1.13 18.11
N ALA A 210 -9.29 0.86 16.80
CA ALA A 210 -9.89 1.76 15.81
C ALA A 210 -11.35 2.13 16.13
N TYR A 211 -12.15 1.17 16.59
CA TYR A 211 -13.55 1.42 16.95
C TYR A 211 -13.71 2.27 18.22
N GLU A 212 -12.80 2.18 19.19
CA GLU A 212 -12.85 3.02 20.40
C GLU A 212 -12.69 4.50 20.02
N VAL A 213 -11.74 4.79 19.13
CA VAL A 213 -11.50 6.15 18.61
C VAL A 213 -12.69 6.64 17.80
N LEU A 214 -13.18 5.85 16.83
CA LEU A 214 -14.27 6.29 15.95
C LEU A 214 -15.58 6.51 16.71
N ILE A 215 -15.92 5.65 17.69
CA ILE A 215 -17.12 5.85 18.51
C ILE A 215 -16.99 7.14 19.34
N LEU A 216 -15.81 7.40 19.92
CA LEU A 216 -15.56 8.63 20.67
C LEU A 216 -15.66 9.88 19.78
N ASP A 217 -15.11 9.83 18.57
CA ASP A 217 -15.17 10.93 17.61
C ASP A 217 -16.62 11.22 17.20
N ALA A 218 -17.43 10.18 16.95
CA ALA A 218 -18.85 10.32 16.66
C ALA A 218 -19.62 11.00 17.82
N LEU A 219 -19.33 10.62 19.07
CA LEU A 219 -19.92 11.24 20.25
C LEU A 219 -19.51 12.71 20.43
N ARG A 220 -18.30 13.07 19.98
CA ARG A 220 -17.79 14.45 20.00
C ARG A 220 -18.26 15.29 18.82
N GLY A 221 -18.90 14.67 17.82
CA GLY A 221 -19.23 15.33 16.56
C GLY A 221 -18.00 15.64 15.69
N ASP A 222 -16.86 14.98 15.93
CA ASP A 222 -15.68 15.10 15.08
C ASP A 222 -15.82 14.16 13.88
N GLN A 223 -15.92 14.74 12.70
CA GLN A 223 -16.13 14.01 11.45
C GLN A 223 -14.83 13.85 10.63
N SER A 224 -13.66 14.22 11.18
CA SER A 224 -12.39 14.25 10.44
C SER A 224 -11.97 12.86 9.93
N ASN A 225 -12.31 11.82 10.70
CA ASN A 225 -11.98 10.42 10.41
C ASN A 225 -13.12 9.65 9.70
N PHE A 226 -14.18 10.34 9.29
CA PHE A 226 -15.34 9.73 8.61
C PHE A 226 -15.39 10.13 7.14
N VAL A 227 -15.88 9.21 6.31
CA VAL A 227 -16.01 9.41 4.86
C VAL A 227 -17.21 10.30 4.57
N ARG A 228 -16.99 11.41 3.85
CA ARG A 228 -18.06 12.30 3.35
C ARG A 228 -18.72 11.70 2.08
N ASP A 229 -19.94 12.09 1.76
CA ASP A 229 -20.67 11.61 0.58
C ASP A 229 -19.96 11.91 -0.75
N ASP A 230 -19.42 13.12 -0.91
CA ASP A 230 -18.64 13.50 -2.09
C ASP A 230 -17.30 12.75 -2.20
N GLU A 231 -16.67 12.43 -1.06
CA GLU A 231 -15.47 11.60 -0.97
C GLU A 231 -15.77 10.19 -1.48
N LEU A 232 -16.91 9.62 -1.06
CA LEU A 232 -17.35 8.29 -1.48
C LEU A 232 -17.66 8.23 -2.99
N ASP A 233 -18.34 9.25 -3.53
CA ASP A 233 -18.66 9.33 -4.97
C ASP A 233 -17.38 9.36 -5.83
N VAL A 234 -16.39 10.17 -5.45
CA VAL A 234 -15.12 10.25 -6.18
C VAL A 234 -14.33 8.93 -6.05
N ALA A 235 -14.32 8.32 -4.86
CA ALA A 235 -13.68 7.02 -4.65
C ALA A 235 -14.24 5.94 -5.59
N TRP A 236 -15.56 5.89 -5.76
CA TRP A 236 -16.18 4.97 -6.72
C TRP A 236 -15.83 5.31 -8.17
N LYS A 237 -15.85 6.58 -8.56
CA LYS A 237 -15.46 6.99 -9.93
C LYS A 237 -14.05 6.54 -10.33
N ILE A 238 -13.11 6.50 -9.38
CA ILE A 238 -11.73 6.04 -9.62
C ILE A 238 -11.68 4.54 -9.97
N PHE A 239 -12.48 3.70 -9.29
CA PHE A 239 -12.38 2.24 -9.41
C PHE A 239 -13.49 1.59 -10.24
N THR A 240 -14.64 2.25 -10.47
CA THR A 240 -15.77 1.64 -11.19
C THR A 240 -15.40 1.11 -12.58
N PRO A 241 -14.61 1.82 -13.42
CA PRO A 241 -14.23 1.28 -14.73
C PRO A 241 -13.40 -0.01 -14.66
N ILE A 242 -12.41 -0.08 -13.76
CA ILE A 242 -11.61 -1.30 -13.60
C ILE A 242 -12.46 -2.45 -13.03
N LEU A 243 -13.39 -2.15 -12.11
CA LEU A 243 -14.32 -3.13 -11.56
C LEU A 243 -15.29 -3.66 -12.63
N HIS A 244 -15.82 -2.80 -13.50
CA HIS A 244 -16.69 -3.20 -14.61
C HIS A 244 -15.97 -4.11 -15.61
N TRP A 245 -14.69 -3.85 -15.87
CA TRP A 245 -13.86 -4.75 -16.66
C TRP A 245 -13.67 -6.11 -15.97
N ILE A 246 -13.37 -6.13 -14.66
CA ILE A 246 -13.22 -7.37 -13.88
C ILE A 246 -14.51 -8.19 -13.86
N ASP A 247 -15.66 -7.52 -13.70
CA ASP A 247 -16.99 -8.14 -13.69
C ASP A 247 -17.43 -8.63 -15.08
N GLY A 248 -16.69 -8.30 -16.15
CA GLY A 248 -17.02 -8.69 -17.53
C GLY A 248 -18.12 -7.84 -18.18
N LYS A 249 -18.42 -6.66 -17.63
CA LYS A 249 -19.41 -5.73 -18.23
C LYS A 249 -18.90 -5.08 -19.52
N GLU A 250 -17.58 -5.09 -19.75
CA GLU A 250 -16.91 -4.49 -20.90
C GLU A 250 -16.14 -5.51 -21.76
N GLY A 251 -16.53 -6.80 -21.71
CA GLY A 251 -15.91 -7.87 -22.49
C GLY A 251 -15.58 -9.10 -21.66
N GLU A 252 -14.55 -9.85 -22.09
CA GLU A 252 -14.08 -11.05 -21.38
C GLU A 252 -13.50 -10.68 -20.00
N ARG A 253 -13.88 -11.45 -18.98
CA ARG A 253 -13.36 -11.28 -17.62
C ARG A 253 -11.86 -11.56 -17.60
N PRO A 254 -11.02 -10.68 -17.03
CA PRO A 254 -9.60 -10.97 -16.88
C PRO A 254 -9.39 -12.17 -15.97
N LYS A 255 -8.53 -13.10 -16.39
CA LYS A 255 -8.12 -14.22 -15.55
C LYS A 255 -7.02 -13.74 -14.59
N PRO A 256 -7.22 -13.80 -13.27
CA PRO A 256 -6.17 -13.44 -12.31
C PRO A 256 -5.01 -14.44 -12.36
N GLU A 257 -3.79 -13.95 -12.12
CA GLU A 257 -2.62 -14.81 -12.05
C GLU A 257 -2.63 -15.71 -10.80
N PRO A 258 -2.34 -17.01 -10.93
CA PRO A 258 -2.26 -17.88 -9.76
C PRO A 258 -1.04 -17.50 -8.92
N TYR A 259 -1.20 -17.47 -7.60
CA TYR A 259 -0.07 -17.35 -6.67
C TYR A 259 -0.18 -18.37 -5.51
N PRO A 260 0.92 -19.02 -5.11
CA PRO A 260 0.87 -19.99 -4.00
C PRO A 260 0.43 -19.33 -2.70
N TYR A 261 -0.41 -20.02 -1.91
CA TYR A 261 -0.71 -19.62 -0.54
C TYR A 261 0.58 -19.40 0.26
N GLY A 262 0.70 -18.25 0.91
CA GLY A 262 1.86 -17.86 1.71
C GLY A 262 3.00 -17.24 0.89
N SER A 263 2.82 -17.02 -0.41
CA SER A 263 3.78 -16.28 -1.24
C SER A 263 3.63 -14.75 -1.07
N ARG A 264 4.44 -13.97 -1.80
CA ARG A 264 4.35 -12.49 -1.79
C ARG A 264 3.26 -11.93 -2.72
N GLY A 265 2.60 -12.79 -3.50
CA GLY A 265 1.68 -12.45 -4.58
C GLY A 265 2.11 -13.12 -5.90
N PRO A 266 1.51 -12.73 -7.04
CA PRO A 266 1.86 -13.24 -8.36
C PRO A 266 3.35 -13.11 -8.69
N ALA A 267 3.87 -14.04 -9.51
CA ALA A 267 5.29 -14.05 -9.89
C ALA A 267 5.69 -12.80 -10.68
N THR A 268 4.75 -12.20 -11.43
CA THR A 268 4.96 -10.97 -12.20
C THR A 268 4.94 -9.70 -11.34
N LEU A 269 4.60 -9.79 -10.05
CA LEU A 269 4.46 -8.62 -9.17
C LEU A 269 5.73 -7.78 -9.09
N ASP A 270 6.90 -8.41 -8.90
CA ASP A 270 8.15 -7.67 -8.75
C ASP A 270 8.51 -6.92 -10.06
N ALA A 271 8.29 -7.54 -11.23
CA ALA A 271 8.47 -6.89 -12.53
C ALA A 271 7.43 -5.78 -12.79
N PHE A 272 6.18 -5.98 -12.36
CA PHE A 272 5.11 -4.99 -12.45
C PHE A 272 5.47 -3.74 -11.66
N VAL A 273 5.90 -3.85 -10.39
CA VAL A 273 6.25 -2.65 -9.62
C VAL A 273 7.54 -1.98 -10.09
N GLU A 274 8.48 -2.76 -10.64
CA GLU A 274 9.73 -2.24 -11.22
C GLU A 274 9.47 -1.38 -12.47
N SER A 275 8.48 -1.74 -13.31
CA SER A 275 8.11 -0.93 -14.47
C SER A 275 7.57 0.47 -14.11
N TYR A 276 7.05 0.64 -12.89
CA TYR A 276 6.66 1.93 -12.29
C TYR A 276 7.78 2.56 -11.45
N GLY A 277 9.02 2.11 -11.61
CA GLY A 277 10.19 2.75 -11.05
C GLY A 277 10.50 2.42 -9.60
N TYR A 278 9.85 1.40 -9.00
CA TYR A 278 10.28 0.88 -7.71
C TYR A 278 11.57 0.07 -7.85
N LYS A 279 12.63 0.51 -7.19
CA LYS A 279 13.89 -0.24 -7.11
C LYS A 279 13.98 -0.95 -5.78
N ARG A 280 13.88 -2.27 -5.77
CA ARG A 280 14.05 -3.05 -4.54
C ARG A 280 15.53 -3.12 -4.17
N THR A 281 15.88 -2.78 -2.93
CA THR A 281 17.23 -2.99 -2.40
C THR A 281 17.59 -4.48 -2.49
N GLN A 282 18.66 -4.81 -3.21
CA GLN A 282 19.18 -6.17 -3.35
C GLN A 282 20.17 -6.55 -2.24
N GLU A 283 20.75 -5.57 -1.56
CA GLU A 283 21.60 -5.80 -0.39
C GLU A 283 20.80 -6.37 0.78
N ALA A 284 21.47 -7.16 1.64
CA ALA A 284 20.88 -7.81 2.80
C ALA A 284 20.51 -6.81 3.91
N TYR A 285 19.47 -6.01 3.67
CA TYR A 285 18.85 -5.17 4.68
C TYR A 285 17.86 -6.01 5.50
N ASN A 286 18.19 -6.24 6.77
CA ASN A 286 17.33 -6.93 7.72
C ASN A 286 16.91 -5.95 8.82
N TRP A 287 15.62 -5.61 8.87
CA TRP A 287 15.04 -4.83 9.96
C TRP A 287 14.39 -5.78 10.98
N PRO A 288 14.52 -5.56 12.30
CA PRO A 288 15.14 -4.40 12.97
C PRO A 288 16.64 -4.55 13.25
N THR A 289 17.27 -5.66 12.86
CA THR A 289 18.68 -5.93 13.14
C THR A 289 19.43 -6.34 11.88
N THR A 290 20.30 -5.46 11.41
CA THR A 290 21.20 -5.73 10.28
C THR A 290 22.40 -6.54 10.77
N ASN A 291 22.53 -7.78 10.30
CA ASN A 291 23.72 -8.57 10.58
C ASN A 291 24.85 -8.18 9.62
N LEU A 292 25.91 -7.55 10.13
CA LEU A 292 27.07 -7.12 9.34
C LEU A 292 27.77 -8.27 8.62
N SER A 293 27.64 -9.53 9.07
CA SER A 293 28.21 -10.69 8.36
C SER A 293 27.51 -11.00 7.04
N ASN A 294 26.31 -10.44 6.82
CA ASN A 294 25.47 -10.72 5.65
C ASN A 294 25.50 -9.57 4.61
N LEU A 295 26.21 -8.47 4.89
CA LEU A 295 26.44 -7.31 4.02
C LEU A 295 27.84 -7.36 3.39
#